data_AF-A0A942S4P7-F1
#
_entry.id   AF-A0A942S4P7-F1
#
_cell.length_a   1.000
_cell.length_b   1.000
_cell.length_c   1.000
_cell.angle_alpha   90.00
_cell.angle_beta   90.00
_cell.angle_gamma   90.00
#
_symmetry.space_group_name_H-M   'P 1'
#
loop_
_entity.id
_entity.type
_entity.pdbx_description
1 polymer ?
#
loop_
_entity_poly.entity_id
_entity_poly.type
_entity_poly.pdbx_seq_one_letter_code
_entity_poly.pdbx_strand_id
1 'polypeptide(L)'
;MKKRMYYALIVAVLTAGFFASCDSKAKKVENAQEDVQDSKQALKEAQQELNEEYPAFRMEAEKKIAANELRIEELLAIVTQPGEKLLDDLRRKRIAELRLRNADLRNRLDIYEKEHSDWEVFKREFNHDMNGLLESIRDIGKNNKD
;
A
#
# COMPACT_ATOMS: atom_id res chain seq x y z
N MET A 1 11.31 49.29 -1.13
CA MET A 1 10.02 48.61 -1.36
C MET A 1 10.29 47.11 -1.19
N LYS A 2 9.96 46.53 -0.02
CA LYS A 2 8.75 45.71 0.25
C LYS A 2 8.77 44.41 -0.59
N LYS A 3 8.87 43.18 -0.07
CA LYS A 3 8.72 42.61 1.29
C LYS A 3 9.58 41.31 1.39
N ARG A 4 10.03 41.02 2.62
CA ARG A 4 10.54 39.73 3.07
C ARG A 4 9.39 38.72 3.16
N MET A 5 9.63 37.44 2.89
CA MET A 5 9.01 36.37 3.67
C MET A 5 9.81 35.07 3.54
N TYR A 6 10.28 34.62 4.71
CA TYR A 6 10.87 33.33 4.99
C TYR A 6 9.78 32.25 4.95
N TYR A 7 10.10 31.04 4.48
CA TYR A 7 9.34 29.86 4.87
C TYR A 7 10.24 28.94 5.68
N ALA A 8 9.77 28.74 6.91
CA ALA A 8 10.44 28.06 8.00
C ALA A 8 10.24 26.54 7.90
N LEU A 9 11.26 25.84 8.40
CA LEU A 9 11.33 24.44 8.75
C LEU A 9 10.19 24.00 9.69
N ILE A 10 9.57 22.84 9.45
CA ILE A 10 8.97 22.04 10.54
C ILE A 10 9.36 20.57 10.33
N VAL A 11 10.31 20.12 11.16
CA VAL A 11 10.53 18.72 11.49
C VAL A 11 9.49 18.36 12.55
N ALA A 12 8.68 17.33 12.31
CA ALA A 12 7.88 16.70 13.35
C ALA A 12 8.38 15.26 13.55
N VAL A 13 9.21 15.08 14.58
CA VAL A 13 9.47 13.79 15.21
C VAL A 13 8.25 13.47 16.07
N LEU A 14 7.63 12.30 15.87
CA LEU A 14 6.69 11.71 16.83
C LEU A 14 7.18 10.31 17.20
N THR A 15 7.85 10.22 18.35
CA THR A 15 8.01 8.99 19.11
C THR A 15 7.08 8.99 20.33
N ALA A 16 6.68 7.77 20.69
CA ALA A 16 6.00 7.31 21.91
C ALA A 16 4.46 7.33 21.93
N GLY A 17 3.91 6.10 22.00
CA GLY A 17 2.51 5.82 22.26
C GLY A 17 2.19 4.32 22.16
N PHE A 18 2.92 3.46 22.87
CA PHE A 18 2.39 2.13 23.22
C PHE A 18 1.44 2.34 24.40
N PHE A 19 0.14 2.09 24.20
CA PHE A 19 -0.77 1.28 25.05
C PHE A 19 -2.24 1.58 24.72
N ALA A 20 -2.95 0.47 24.43
CA ALA A 20 -4.41 0.26 24.47
C ALA A 20 -5.33 1.14 23.59
N SER A 21 -5.82 0.59 22.49
CA SER A 21 -7.23 0.18 22.35
C SER A 21 -7.50 -0.26 20.89
N CYS A 22 -8.38 -1.24 20.73
CA CYS A 22 -8.67 -1.97 19.50
C CYS A 22 -9.54 -1.19 18.48
N ASP A 23 -9.35 0.14 18.36
CA ASP A 23 -10.17 1.04 17.52
C ASP A 23 -9.46 1.55 16.24
N SER A 24 -8.25 1.05 15.95
CA SER A 24 -7.39 1.60 14.90
C SER A 24 -7.71 1.15 13.47
N LYS A 25 -8.60 0.17 13.28
CA LYS A 25 -8.92 -0.38 11.95
C LYS A 25 -9.74 0.58 11.10
N ALA A 26 -10.77 1.21 11.68
CA ALA A 26 -11.62 2.17 10.96
C ALA A 26 -10.84 3.42 10.54
N LYS A 27 -9.99 3.94 11.44
CA LYS A 27 -9.18 5.14 11.21
C LYS A 27 -8.08 4.95 10.16
N LYS A 28 -7.49 3.74 10.06
CA LYS A 28 -6.54 3.39 9.00
C LYS A 28 -7.21 3.26 7.62
N VAL A 29 -8.45 2.75 7.57
CA VAL A 29 -9.23 2.66 6.32
C VAL A 29 -9.60 4.06 5.83
N GLU A 30 -9.98 4.95 6.74
CA GLU A 30 -10.35 6.34 6.43
C GLU A 30 -9.15 7.15 5.91
N ASN A 31 -7.98 7.05 6.56
CA ASN A 31 -6.75 7.68 6.06
C ASN A 31 -6.29 7.11 4.69
N ALA A 32 -6.43 5.80 4.48
CA ALA A 32 -6.12 5.20 3.18
C ALA A 32 -7.12 5.64 2.09
N GLN A 33 -8.36 5.97 2.44
CA GLN A 33 -9.33 6.58 1.55
C GLN A 33 -9.00 8.04 1.23
N GLU A 34 -8.42 8.77 2.19
CA GLU A 34 -7.99 10.16 2.06
C GLU A 34 -6.74 10.27 1.17
N ASP A 35 -5.74 9.39 1.33
CA ASP A 35 -4.57 9.30 0.43
C ASP A 35 -4.98 9.00 -1.02
N VAL A 36 -5.99 8.13 -1.21
CA VAL A 36 -6.59 7.85 -2.53
C VAL A 36 -7.35 9.07 -3.08
N GLN A 37 -7.85 9.97 -2.23
CA GLN A 37 -8.47 11.21 -2.67
C GLN A 37 -7.44 12.25 -3.11
N ASP A 38 -6.31 12.37 -2.42
CA ASP A 38 -5.21 13.27 -2.82
C ASP A 38 -4.57 12.83 -4.14
N SER A 39 -4.42 11.51 -4.37
CA SER A 39 -4.02 10.96 -5.67
C SER A 39 -4.95 11.37 -6.83
N LYS A 40 -6.25 11.57 -6.59
CA LYS A 40 -7.21 11.99 -7.64
C LYS A 40 -6.95 13.40 -8.17
N GLN A 41 -6.42 14.29 -7.32
CA GLN A 41 -6.18 15.68 -7.70
C GLN A 41 -4.91 15.80 -8.56
N ALA A 42 -3.86 15.03 -8.24
CA ALA A 42 -2.61 15.00 -9.02
C ALA A 42 -2.80 14.35 -10.41
N LEU A 43 -3.61 13.29 -10.50
CA LEU A 43 -3.86 12.54 -11.73
C LEU A 43 -4.54 13.37 -12.83
N LYS A 44 -5.30 14.41 -12.45
CA LYS A 44 -6.04 15.28 -13.37
C LYS A 44 -5.16 16.24 -14.17
N GLU A 45 -3.94 16.50 -13.69
CA GLU A 45 -3.04 17.50 -14.31
C GLU A 45 -2.02 16.87 -15.29
N ALA A 46 -1.81 15.54 -15.24
CA ALA A 46 -0.88 14.80 -16.12
C ALA A 46 -1.55 14.14 -17.35
N GLN A 47 -2.85 14.36 -17.56
CA GLN A 47 -3.72 13.52 -18.39
C GLN A 47 -3.57 13.66 -19.92
N GLN A 48 -2.58 14.37 -20.47
CA GLN A 48 -2.52 14.61 -21.92
C GLN A 48 -1.86 13.50 -22.74
N GLU A 49 -1.19 12.51 -22.12
CA GLU A 49 -0.46 11.45 -22.84
C GLU A 49 -0.74 10.01 -22.36
N LEU A 50 -1.57 9.84 -21.32
CA LEU A 50 -1.89 8.52 -20.75
C LEU A 50 -3.04 7.82 -21.47
N ASN A 51 -3.04 6.48 -21.44
CA ASN A 51 -4.19 5.69 -21.87
C ASN A 51 -5.46 6.10 -21.09
N GLU A 52 -6.59 6.23 -21.79
CA GLU A 52 -7.87 6.70 -21.21
C GLU A 52 -8.39 5.81 -20.05
N GLU A 53 -8.01 4.53 -20.02
CA GLU A 53 -8.40 3.59 -18.96
C GLU A 53 -7.51 3.70 -17.72
N TYR A 54 -6.29 4.20 -17.86
CA TYR A 54 -5.30 4.21 -16.78
C TYR A 54 -5.80 4.90 -15.51
N PRO A 55 -6.51 6.05 -15.56
CA PRO A 55 -6.94 6.72 -14.34
C PRO A 55 -7.89 5.89 -13.48
N ALA A 56 -8.86 5.22 -14.12
CA ALA A 56 -9.79 4.33 -13.45
C ALA A 56 -9.07 3.07 -12.94
N PHE A 57 -8.14 2.53 -13.73
CA PHE A 57 -7.31 1.41 -13.33
C PHE A 57 -6.46 1.71 -12.11
N ARG A 58 -5.77 2.86 -12.08
CA ARG A 58 -4.92 3.29 -10.96
C ARG A 58 -5.72 3.38 -9.68
N MET A 59 -6.89 4.01 -9.72
CA MET A 59 -7.76 4.14 -8.54
C MET A 59 -8.16 2.76 -7.96
N GLU A 60 -8.56 1.82 -8.82
CA GLU A 60 -8.92 0.47 -8.38
C GLU A 60 -7.70 -0.32 -7.88
N ALA A 61 -6.54 -0.14 -8.52
CA ALA A 61 -5.29 -0.74 -8.11
C ALA A 61 -4.84 -0.23 -6.72
N GLU A 62 -4.84 1.09 -6.49
CA GLU A 62 -4.51 1.70 -5.19
C GLU A 62 -5.43 1.19 -4.07
N LYS A 63 -6.74 1.07 -4.35
CA LYS A 63 -7.70 0.50 -3.40
C LYS A 63 -7.35 -0.95 -3.03
N LYS A 64 -6.98 -1.79 -4.00
CA LYS A 64 -6.55 -3.18 -3.75
C LYS A 64 -5.23 -3.23 -2.98
N ILE A 65 -4.26 -2.38 -3.32
CA ILE A 65 -2.98 -2.25 -2.61
C ILE A 65 -3.22 -1.88 -1.14
N ALA A 66 -4.07 -0.89 -0.87
CA ALA A 66 -4.41 -0.48 0.49
C ALA A 66 -5.11 -1.61 1.28
N ALA A 67 -6.04 -2.32 0.64
CA ALA A 67 -6.70 -3.47 1.25
C ALA A 67 -5.72 -4.62 1.58
N ASN A 68 -4.73 -4.86 0.71
CA ASN A 68 -3.67 -5.84 0.95
C ASN A 68 -2.76 -5.40 2.11
N GLU A 69 -2.38 -4.13 2.16
CA GLU A 69 -1.63 -3.52 3.27
C GLU A 69 -2.28 -3.81 4.62
N LEU A 70 -3.59 -3.52 4.74
CA LEU A 70 -4.34 -3.78 5.96
C LEU A 70 -4.30 -5.25 6.36
N ARG A 71 -4.51 -6.16 5.41
CA ARG A 71 -4.48 -7.62 5.66
C ARG A 71 -3.09 -8.11 6.05
N ILE A 72 -2.03 -7.55 5.46
CA ILE A 72 -0.65 -7.88 5.81
C ILE A 72 -0.33 -7.40 7.23
N GLU A 73 -0.79 -6.22 7.63
CA GLU A 73 -0.65 -5.74 9.01
C GLU A 73 -1.40 -6.63 10.02
N GLU A 74 -2.59 -7.08 9.68
CA GLU A 74 -3.35 -8.03 10.51
C GLU A 74 -2.61 -9.36 10.66
N LEU A 75 -2.05 -9.90 9.57
CA LEU A 75 -1.22 -11.11 9.62
C LEU A 75 0.03 -10.90 10.49
N LEU A 76 0.68 -9.73 10.41
CA LEU A 76 1.82 -9.44 11.29
C LEU A 76 1.41 -9.49 12.76
N ALA A 77 0.29 -8.83 13.11
CA ALA A 77 -0.17 -8.79 14.50
C ALA A 77 -0.42 -10.20 15.06
N ILE A 78 -0.97 -11.11 14.24
CA ILE A 78 -1.21 -12.51 14.64
C ILE A 78 0.13 -13.23 14.91
N VAL A 79 1.13 -13.13 14.02
CA VAL A 79 2.41 -13.87 14.18
C VAL A 79 3.34 -13.27 15.24
N THR A 80 3.00 -12.11 15.79
CA THR A 80 3.72 -11.51 16.93
C THR A 80 3.19 -11.97 18.28
N GLN A 81 2.05 -12.67 18.31
CA GLN A 81 1.55 -13.28 19.53
C GLN A 81 2.43 -14.47 19.96
N PRO A 82 2.56 -14.76 21.26
CA PRO A 82 3.39 -15.88 21.73
C PRO A 82 2.90 -17.22 21.14
N GLY A 83 3.77 -17.91 20.41
CA GLY A 83 3.48 -19.20 19.76
C GLY A 83 4.76 -20.00 19.47
N GLU A 84 4.70 -20.90 18.49
CA GLU A 84 5.87 -21.70 18.05
C GLU A 84 6.88 -20.81 17.30
N LYS A 85 7.94 -20.40 17.99
CA LYS A 85 8.93 -19.41 17.52
C LYS A 85 9.49 -19.69 16.11
N LEU A 86 9.75 -20.95 15.77
CA LEU A 86 10.31 -21.32 14.46
C LEU A 86 9.32 -21.05 13.32
N LEU A 87 8.05 -21.42 13.49
CA LEU A 87 6.99 -21.13 12.54
C LEU A 87 6.71 -19.63 12.46
N ASP A 88 6.80 -18.93 13.59
CA ASP A 88 6.63 -17.48 13.63
C ASP A 88 7.71 -16.75 12.81
N ASP A 89 8.97 -17.17 12.89
CA ASP A 89 10.06 -16.58 12.10
C ASP A 89 9.86 -16.78 10.59
N LEU A 90 9.46 -17.99 10.18
CA LEU A 90 9.16 -18.28 8.77
C LEU A 90 7.97 -17.45 8.27
N ARG A 91 6.90 -17.34 9.06
CA ARG A 91 5.74 -16.50 8.71
C ARG A 91 6.11 -15.03 8.66
N ARG A 92 6.92 -14.52 9.58
CA ARG A 92 7.43 -13.14 9.58
C ARG A 92 8.21 -12.82 8.29
N LYS A 93 9.09 -13.71 7.85
CA LYS A 93 9.82 -13.55 6.58
C LYS A 93 8.88 -13.46 5.38
N ARG A 94 7.91 -14.39 5.30
CA ARG A 94 6.90 -14.37 4.23
C ARG A 94 6.06 -13.09 4.26
N ILE A 95 5.65 -12.62 5.45
CA ILE A 95 4.92 -11.35 5.61
C ILE A 95 5.75 -10.16 5.15
N ALA A 96 7.06 -10.15 5.41
CA ALA A 96 7.96 -9.11 4.89
C ALA A 96 8.05 -9.13 3.35
N GLU A 97 8.12 -10.31 2.73
CA GLU A 97 8.07 -10.46 1.28
C GLU A 97 6.74 -9.94 0.70
N LEU A 98 5.60 -10.21 1.36
CA LEU A 98 4.30 -9.67 0.95
C LEU A 98 4.27 -8.14 0.99
N ARG A 99 4.86 -7.52 2.02
CA ARG A 99 4.97 -6.05 2.10
C ARG A 99 5.80 -5.49 0.95
N LEU A 100 6.95 -6.10 0.66
CA LEU A 100 7.81 -5.68 -0.45
C LEU A 100 7.07 -5.78 -1.79
N ARG A 101 6.37 -6.89 -2.04
CA ARG A 101 5.57 -7.06 -3.27
C ARG A 101 4.42 -6.05 -3.38
N ASN A 102 3.75 -5.73 -2.27
CA ASN A 102 2.69 -4.72 -2.29
C ASN A 102 3.23 -3.31 -2.56
N ALA A 103 4.39 -2.98 -2.00
CA ALA A 103 5.09 -1.72 -2.27
C ALA A 103 5.58 -1.63 -3.72
N ASP A 104 6.10 -2.73 -4.28
CA ASP A 104 6.49 -2.83 -5.69
C ASP A 104 5.31 -2.55 -6.63
N LEU A 105 4.13 -3.09 -6.34
CA LEU A 105 2.91 -2.78 -7.10
C LEU A 105 2.60 -1.28 -7.08
N ARG A 106 2.71 -0.60 -5.93
CA ARG A 106 2.51 0.86 -5.88
C ARG A 106 3.54 1.60 -6.73
N ASN A 107 4.82 1.24 -6.60
CA ASN A 107 5.90 1.84 -7.39
C ASN A 107 5.71 1.64 -8.91
N ARG A 108 5.18 0.50 -9.34
CA ARG A 108 4.89 0.24 -10.75
C ARG A 108 3.79 1.13 -11.32
N LEU A 109 2.80 1.54 -10.52
CA LEU A 109 1.82 2.56 -10.95
C LEU A 109 2.53 3.89 -11.24
N ASP A 110 3.42 4.32 -10.34
CA ASP A 110 4.18 5.57 -10.46
C ASP A 110 5.17 5.55 -11.63
N ILE A 111 5.77 4.40 -11.92
CA ILE A 111 6.66 4.21 -13.09
C ILE A 111 5.84 4.31 -14.38
N TYR A 112 4.70 3.62 -14.47
CA TYR A 112 3.87 3.68 -15.67
C TYR A 112 3.37 5.11 -15.96
N GLU A 113 3.04 5.86 -14.91
CA GLU A 113 2.63 7.27 -15.02
C GLU A 113 3.73 8.19 -15.56
N LYS A 114 5.01 7.80 -15.46
CA LYS A 114 6.15 8.60 -15.95
C LYS A 114 6.69 8.12 -17.29
N GLU A 115 6.73 6.80 -17.48
CA GLU A 115 7.42 6.17 -18.61
C GLU A 115 6.46 5.75 -19.73
N HIS A 116 5.17 5.63 -19.44
CA HIS A 116 4.12 5.28 -20.43
C HIS A 116 4.48 4.05 -21.28
N SER A 117 4.93 2.98 -20.61
CA SER A 117 5.21 1.70 -21.26
C SER A 117 3.96 1.11 -21.93
N ASP A 118 4.12 0.01 -22.68
CA ASP A 118 2.99 -0.64 -23.35
C ASP A 118 1.87 -0.96 -22.36
N TRP A 119 0.70 -0.34 -22.59
CA TRP A 119 -0.44 -0.41 -21.68
C TRP A 119 -0.93 -1.84 -21.46
N GLU A 120 -1.05 -2.63 -22.52
CA GLU A 120 -1.62 -3.98 -22.44
C GLU A 120 -0.65 -4.95 -21.75
N VAL A 121 0.65 -4.77 -21.98
CA VAL A 121 1.70 -5.52 -21.26
C VAL A 121 1.67 -5.15 -19.78
N PHE A 122 1.72 -3.86 -19.45
CA PHE A 122 1.69 -3.37 -18.08
C PHE A 122 0.46 -3.87 -17.32
N LYS A 123 -0.74 -3.65 -17.88
CA LYS A 123 -2.01 -4.04 -17.26
C LYS A 123 -2.08 -5.54 -17.00
N ARG A 124 -1.64 -6.37 -17.95
CA ARG A 124 -1.64 -7.82 -17.79
C ARG A 124 -0.71 -8.28 -16.67
N GLU A 125 0.54 -7.81 -16.67
CA GLU A 125 1.54 -8.19 -15.68
C GLU A 125 1.17 -7.69 -14.29
N PHE A 126 0.71 -6.43 -14.19
CA PHE A 126 0.26 -5.86 -12.93
C PHE A 126 -0.87 -6.69 -12.32
N ASN A 127 -1.88 -7.05 -13.11
CA ASN A 127 -3.00 -7.85 -12.64
C ASN A 127 -2.57 -9.27 -12.25
N HIS A 128 -1.63 -9.87 -12.98
CA HIS A 128 -1.07 -11.17 -12.62
C HIS A 128 -0.42 -11.12 -11.23
N ASP A 129 0.45 -10.14 -11.00
CA ASP A 129 1.17 -10.00 -9.74
C ASP A 129 0.26 -9.63 -8.57
N MET A 130 -0.74 -8.77 -8.80
CA MET A 130 -1.78 -8.43 -7.83
C MET A 130 -2.57 -9.67 -7.39
N ASN A 131 -2.97 -10.52 -8.35
CA ASN A 131 -3.70 -11.74 -8.05
C ASN A 131 -2.82 -12.76 -7.31
N GLY A 132 -1.57 -12.94 -7.75
CA GLY A 132 -0.61 -13.81 -7.06
C GLY A 132 -0.30 -13.33 -5.63
N LEU A 133 -0.26 -12.01 -5.39
CA LEU A 133 -0.12 -11.44 -4.06
C LEU A 133 -1.34 -11.75 -3.18
N LEU A 134 -2.55 -11.59 -3.73
CA LEU A 134 -3.80 -11.89 -3.03
C LEU A 134 -3.88 -13.35 -2.57
N GLU A 135 -3.45 -14.28 -3.42
CA GLU A 135 -3.37 -15.71 -3.09
C GLU A 135 -2.35 -15.97 -1.99
N SER A 136 -1.16 -15.37 -2.12
CA SER A 136 -0.09 -15.51 -1.11
C SER A 136 -0.53 -14.99 0.27
N ILE A 137 -1.25 -13.87 0.33
CA ILE A 137 -1.84 -13.34 1.57
C ILE A 137 -2.84 -14.33 2.16
N ARG A 138 -3.71 -14.92 1.32
CA ARG A 138 -4.73 -15.87 1.76
C ARG A 138 -4.11 -17.14 2.35
N ASP A 139 -3.03 -17.64 1.75
CA ASP A 139 -2.41 -18.89 2.18
C ASP A 139 -1.68 -18.77 3.52
N ILE A 140 -1.05 -17.62 3.82
CA ILE A 140 -0.51 -17.36 5.16
C ILE A 140 -1.64 -17.34 6.19
N GLY A 141 -2.79 -16.76 5.86
CA GLY A 141 -3.95 -16.70 6.77
C GLY A 141 -4.60 -18.04 7.07
N LYS A 142 -4.53 -19.02 6.15
CA LYS A 142 -5.06 -20.38 6.37
C LYS A 142 -4.24 -21.16 7.40
N ASN A 143 -2.91 -21.01 7.37
CA ASN A 143 -1.98 -21.68 8.30
C ASN A 143 -2.07 -21.16 9.75
N ASN A 144 -3.00 -20.25 10.05
CA ASN A 144 -3.24 -19.70 11.40
C ASN A 144 -4.49 -20.30 12.07
N LYS A 145 -5.20 -21.26 11.43
CA LYS A 145 -6.46 -21.84 11.93
C LYS A 145 -6.36 -23.31 12.38
N ASP A 146 -5.19 -23.92 12.26
CA ASP A 146 -4.91 -25.29 12.72
C ASP A 146 -4.08 -25.23 14.01
#